data_AF-A0A081P8T4-F1
#
_entry.id   AF-A0A081P8T4-F1
#
_cell.length_a   1.000
_cell.length_b   1.000
_cell.length_c   1.000
_cell.angle_alpha   90.00
_cell.angle_beta   90.00
_cell.angle_gamma   90.00
#
_symmetry.space_group_name_H-M   'P 1'
#
loop_
_entity.id
_entity.type
_entity.pdbx_description
1 polymer ?
#
loop_
_entity_poly.entity_id
_entity_poly.type
_entity_poly.pdbx_seq_one_letter_code
_entity_poly.pdbx_strand_id
1 'polypeptide(L)' 'MTVASQVKTTLASLKSAQASLETFALGTQNQEAKTLFQNCAQQTQQIVDQVSSRVQQLENEEPQYKGF' A
#
# COMPACT_ATOMS: atom_id res chain seq x y z
N MET A 1 20.39 -0.78 -5.88
CA MET A 1 19.01 -0.54 -5.42
C MET A 1 18.78 0.97 -5.47
N THR A 2 17.92 1.45 -6.36
CA THR A 2 17.64 2.91 -6.50
C THR A 2 16.61 3.35 -5.46
N VAL A 3 16.45 4.67 -5.29
CA VAL A 3 15.36 5.22 -4.47
C VAL A 3 14.00 4.76 -5.00
N ALA A 4 13.79 4.78 -6.32
CA ALA A 4 12.55 4.27 -6.92
C ALA A 4 12.28 2.80 -6.56
N SER A 5 13.30 1.94 -6.62
CA SER A 5 13.17 0.51 -6.27
C SER A 5 12.83 0.31 -4.78
N GLN A 6 13.41 1.10 -3.89
CA GLN A 6 13.07 1.07 -2.46
C GLN A 6 11.61 1.50 -2.23
N VAL A 7 11.19 2.61 -2.83
CA VAL A 7 9.81 3.12 -2.68
C VAL A 7 8.78 2.15 -3.27
N LYS A 8 9.07 1.53 -4.43
CA LYS A 8 8.22 0.46 -5.00
C LYS A 8 8.08 -0.75 -4.07
N THR A 9 9.17 -1.14 -3.42
CA THR A 9 9.15 -2.25 -2.45
C THR A 9 8.29 -1.89 -1.24
N THR A 10 8.42 -0.67 -0.71
CA THR A 10 7.54 -0.17 0.35
C THR A 10 6.08 -0.15 -0.09
N LEU A 11 5.79 0.30 -1.31
CA LEU A 11 4.43 0.29 -1.86
C LEU A 11 3.83 -1.12 -1.91
N ALA A 12 4.61 -2.11 -2.35
CA ALA A 12 4.18 -3.51 -2.36
C ALA A 12 3.86 -4.01 -0.94
N SER A 13 4.72 -3.72 0.04
CA SER A 13 4.48 -4.07 1.44
C SER A 13 3.24 -3.41 2.01
N LEU A 14 2.96 -2.15 1.68
CA LEU A 14 1.74 -1.44 2.09
C LEU A 14 0.48 -2.08 1.51
N LYS A 15 0.49 -2.46 0.22
CA LYS A 15 -0.63 -3.19 -0.40
C LYS A 15 -0.88 -4.54 0.26
N SER A 16 0.19 -5.28 0.58
CA SER A 16 0.07 -6.54 1.33
C SER A 16 -0.49 -6.35 2.73
N ALA A 17 -0.09 -5.27 3.42
CA ALA A 17 -0.63 -4.93 4.74
C ALA A 17 -2.11 -4.57 4.67
N GLN A 18 -2.53 -3.75 3.69
CA GLN A 18 -3.93 -3.44 3.43
C GLN A 18 -4.76 -4.72 3.21
N ALA A 19 -4.32 -5.60 2.30
CA ALA A 19 -5.03 -6.84 2.02
C ALA A 19 -5.13 -7.76 3.25
N SER A 20 -4.10 -7.75 4.11
CA SER A 20 -4.13 -8.47 5.39
C SER A 20 -5.19 -7.89 6.33
N LEU A 21 -5.31 -6.56 6.44
CA LEU A 21 -6.35 -5.90 7.23
C LEU A 21 -7.76 -6.23 6.72
N GLU A 22 -7.97 -6.22 5.40
CA GLU A 22 -9.24 -6.63 4.79
C GLU A 22 -9.56 -8.10 5.11
N THR A 23 -8.57 -8.98 5.03
CA THR A 23 -8.71 -10.40 5.39
C THR A 23 -9.07 -10.57 6.87
N PHE A 24 -8.46 -9.80 7.78
CA PHE A 24 -8.81 -9.84 9.20
C PHE A 24 -10.23 -9.34 9.47
N ALA A 25 -10.67 -8.28 8.79
CA ALA A 25 -12.04 -7.80 8.85
C ALA A 25 -13.06 -8.85 8.37
N LEU A 26 -12.72 -9.64 7.35
CA LEU A 26 -13.57 -10.72 6.84
C LEU A 26 -13.59 -11.94 7.77
N GLY A 27 -12.46 -12.28 8.38
CA GLY A 27 -12.32 -13.47 9.22
C GLY A 27 -12.79 -13.30 10.66
N THR A 28 -12.91 -12.07 11.17
CA THR A 28 -13.32 -11.83 12.56
C THR A 28 -14.85 -11.81 12.73
N GLN A 29 -15.32 -12.39 13.83
CA GLN A 29 -16.73 -12.31 14.26
C GLN A 29 -16.99 -11.15 15.24
N ASN A 30 -15.94 -10.54 15.79
CA ASN A 30 -16.08 -9.39 16.67
C ASN A 30 -16.35 -8.12 15.82
N GLN A 31 -17.52 -7.51 16.04
CA GLN A 31 -17.98 -6.38 15.24
C GLN A 31 -17.13 -5.09 15.42
N GLU A 32 -16.59 -4.86 16.62
CA GLU A 32 -15.69 -3.75 16.87
C GLU A 32 -14.35 -3.96 16.15
N ALA A 33 -13.78 -5.17 16.25
CA ALA A 33 -12.55 -5.53 15.56
C ALA A 33 -12.73 -5.46 14.03
N LYS A 34 -13.89 -5.88 13.51
CA LYS A 34 -14.22 -5.77 12.08
C LYS A 34 -14.17 -4.31 11.62
N THR A 35 -14.82 -3.42 12.37
CA THR A 35 -14.84 -1.98 12.07
C THR A 35 -13.45 -1.38 12.15
N LEU A 36 -12.66 -1.75 13.18
CA LEU A 36 -11.27 -1.33 13.32
C LEU A 36 -10.44 -1.71 12.09
N PHE A 37 -10.45 -2.98 11.69
CA PHE A 37 -9.67 -3.46 10.55
C PHE A 37 -10.13 -2.82 9.23
N GLN A 38 -11.43 -2.62 9.02
CA GLN A 38 -11.96 -1.91 7.85
C GLN A 38 -11.46 -0.46 7.78
N ASN A 39 -11.49 0.26 8.91
CA ASN A 39 -10.99 1.64 8.99
C ASN A 39 -9.49 1.70 8.74
N CYS A 40 -8.72 0.79 9.31
CA CYS A 40 -7.27 0.69 9.08
C CYS A 40 -6.97 0.37 7.62
N ALA A 41 -7.73 -0.53 6.97
CA ALA A 41 -7.57 -0.84 5.55
C ALA A 41 -7.82 0.39 4.68
N GLN A 42 -8.89 1.15 4.95
CA GLN A 42 -9.18 2.40 4.23
C GLN A 42 -8.08 3.46 4.40
N GLN A 43 -7.58 3.67 5.62
CA GLN A 43 -6.46 4.59 5.84
C GLN A 43 -5.20 4.12 5.11
N THR A 44 -4.93 2.81 5.12
CA THR A 44 -3.79 2.23 4.41
C THR A 44 -3.93 2.42 2.90
N GLN A 45 -5.13 2.28 2.33
CA GLN A 45 -5.40 2.55 0.92
C GLN A 45 -5.05 4.02 0.56
N GLN A 46 -5.42 4.99 1.39
CA GLN A 46 -5.05 6.39 1.15
C GLN A 46 -3.52 6.59 1.13
N ILE A 47 -2.79 5.90 2.01
CA ILE A 47 -1.33 5.93 2.03
C ILE A 47 -0.76 5.26 0.76
N VAL A 48 -1.31 4.11 0.36
CA VAL A 48 -0.94 3.39 -0.87
C VAL A 48 -1.12 4.30 -2.10
N ASP A 49 -2.19 5.08 -2.17
CA ASP A 49 -2.45 5.99 -3.29
C ASP A 49 -1.41 7.12 -3.34
N GLN A 50 -1.09 7.73 -2.20
CA GLN A 50 -0.07 8.77 -2.09
C GLN A 50 1.32 8.24 -2.49
N VAL A 51 1.71 7.07 -1.99
CA VAL A 51 3.00 6.46 -2.31
C VAL A 51 3.05 6.02 -3.78
N SER A 52 1.94 5.51 -4.33
CA SER A 52 1.83 5.19 -5.76
C SER A 52 2.06 6.41 -6.64
N SER A 53 1.47 7.56 -6.29
CA SER A 53 1.72 8.82 -6.98
C SER A 53 3.20 9.21 -6.93
N ARG A 54 3.89 9.01 -5.79
CA ARG A 54 5.32 9.30 -5.70
C ARG A 54 6.16 8.35 -6.55
N VAL A 55 5.80 7.06 -6.62
CA VAL A 55 6.46 6.10 -7.51
C VAL A 55 6.36 6.56 -8.96
N GLN A 56 5.17 6.99 -9.42
CA GLN A 56 4.99 7.49 -10.78
C GLN A 56 5.85 8.72 -11.10
N GLN A 57 6.01 9.64 -10.14
CA GLN A 57 6.92 10.78 -10.30
C GLN A 57 8.37 10.33 -10.44
N LEU A 58 8.82 9.42 -9.57
CA LEU A 58 10.17 8.85 -9.62
C LEU A 58 10.45 8.11 -10.93
N GLU A 59 9.48 7.39 -11.49
CA GLU A 59 9.61 6.73 -12.79
C GLU A 59 9.78 7.70 -13.97
N ASN A 60 9.28 8.94 -13.83
CA ASN A 60 9.49 9.99 -14.83
C ASN A 60 10.81 10.73 -14.61
N GLU A 61 11.27 10.85 -13.36
CA GLU A 61 12.60 11.39 -13.01
C GLU A 61 13.73 10.42 -13.40
N GLU A 62 13.47 9.10 -13.36
CA GLU A 62 14.40 8.04 -13.72
C GLU A 62 13.88 7.18 -14.89
N PRO A 63 13.72 7.73 -16.11
CA PRO A 63 13.07 7.04 -17.23
C PRO A 63 13.79 5.75 -17.65
N GLN A 64 15.08 5.64 -17.37
CA GLN A 64 15.89 4.43 -17.57
C GLN A 64 15.44 3.21 -16.73
N TYR A 65 14.56 3.42 -15.74
CA TYR A 65 14.02 2.38 -14.87
C TYR A 65 12.49 2.25 -14.94
N LYS A 66 11.85 2.82 -15.97
CA LYS A 66 10.41 2.59 -16.24
C LYS A 66 10.14 1.10 -16.43
N GLY A 67 9.20 0.56 -15.67
CA GLY A 67 8.70 -0.81 -15.84
C GLY A 67 9.47 -1.94 -15.14
N PHE A 68 10.53 -1.63 -14.37
CA PHE A 68 11.17 -2.58 -13.45
C PHE A 68 10.49 -2.65 -12.08
#